data_AF-A0A4R0FB11-F1
#
_entry.id   AF-A0A4R0FB11-F1
#
_cell.length_a   1.000
_cell.length_b   1.000
_cell.length_c   1.000
_cell.angle_alpha   90.00
_cell.angle_beta   90.00
_cell.angle_gamma   90.00
#
_symmetry.space_group_name_H-M   'P 1'
#
loop_
_entity.id
_entity.type
_entity.pdbx_description
1 polymer ?
#
loop_
_entity_poly.entity_id
_entity_poly.type
_entity_poly.pdbx_seq_one_letter_code
_entity_poly.pdbx_strand_id
1 'polypeptide(L)'
;METALKIIGVLIVPILIVILNNRLAKLKHDREIKAEFLKLAEDLESDELEKRSTLYKDRLAKSAFNDDAITYSEVKFFLNYENADLWVRDYVKIRGMLERERDDAGEVTGFKRKSHWIKFVFALVLYGVCAFTGLIPFVIMNKYIAWMVSSYEKGMPLMIVLLVAIPIILLVVAYLCLRYTEKYASCGIFLHDFYKVAFKAKGAEEKNDSEVDVAA
;
A
#
# COMPACT_ATOMS: atom_id res chain seq x y z
N MET A 1 27.39 39.91 -11.03
CA MET A 1 25.92 39.65 -11.00
C MET A 1 25.47 38.72 -12.12
N GLU A 2 25.98 38.85 -13.36
CA GLU A 2 25.60 37.98 -14.49
C GLU A 2 25.96 36.49 -14.33
N THR A 3 27.10 36.17 -13.71
CA THR A 3 27.57 34.78 -13.52
C THR A 3 26.70 33.99 -12.52
N ALA A 4 26.26 34.63 -11.43
CA ALA A 4 25.37 34.00 -10.46
C ALA A 4 23.97 33.73 -11.05
N LEU A 5 23.45 34.66 -11.86
CA LEU A 5 22.13 34.49 -12.51
C LEU A 5 22.16 33.33 -13.53
N LYS A 6 23.25 33.17 -14.27
CA LYS A 6 23.45 32.05 -15.20
C LYS A 6 23.54 30.69 -14.49
N ILE A 7 24.23 30.62 -13.36
CA ILE A 7 24.35 29.38 -12.57
C ILE A 7 22.99 28.98 -11.97
N ILE A 8 22.23 29.95 -11.45
CA ILE A 8 20.88 29.72 -10.90
C ILE A 8 19.92 29.27 -12.02
N GLY A 9 19.97 29.89 -13.20
CA GLY A 9 19.17 29.48 -14.35
C GLY A 9 19.47 28.06 -14.84
N VAL A 10 20.75 27.68 -14.90
CA VAL A 10 21.17 26.34 -15.37
C VAL A 10 20.78 25.23 -14.39
N LEU A 11 20.72 25.50 -13.08
CA LEU A 11 20.33 24.49 -12.08
C LEU A 11 18.82 24.42 -11.86
N ILE A 12 18.13 25.55 -11.78
CA ILE A 12 16.71 25.58 -11.40
C ILE A 12 15.78 25.24 -12.57
N VAL A 13 16.11 25.67 -13.79
CA VAL A 13 15.24 25.46 -14.97
C VAL A 13 15.06 23.97 -15.30
N PRO A 14 16.11 23.12 -15.32
CA PRO A 14 15.92 21.68 -15.54
C PRO A 14 15.09 21.02 -14.45
N ILE A 15 15.27 21.43 -13.18
CA ILE A 15 14.50 20.91 -12.04
C ILE A 15 13.02 21.27 -12.18
N LEU A 16 12.71 22.52 -12.54
CA LEU A 16 11.33 22.95 -12.79
C LEU A 16 10.69 22.21 -13.97
N ILE A 17 11.43 22.01 -15.06
CA ILE A 17 10.96 21.24 -16.22
C ILE A 17 10.66 19.79 -15.82
N VAL A 18 11.53 19.14 -15.02
CA VAL A 18 11.29 17.78 -14.52
C VAL A 18 10.06 17.72 -13.62
N ILE A 19 9.88 18.69 -12.72
CA ILE A 19 8.69 18.76 -11.85
C ILE A 19 7.42 18.96 -12.68
N LEU A 20 7.45 19.86 -13.66
CA LEU A 20 6.32 20.11 -14.56
C LEU A 20 6.01 18.90 -15.43
N ASN A 21 7.03 18.24 -15.96
CA ASN A 21 6.86 17.05 -16.80
C ASN A 21 6.31 15.86 -15.99
N ASN A 22 6.78 15.66 -14.76
CA ASN A 22 6.20 14.68 -13.84
C ASN A 22 4.74 15.00 -13.47
N ARG A 23 4.42 16.28 -13.25
CA ARG A 23 3.03 16.70 -13.00
C ARG A 23 2.13 16.52 -14.22
N LEU A 24 2.62 16.83 -15.42
CA LEU A 24 1.88 16.64 -16.67
C LEU A 24 1.69 15.16 -16.99
N ALA A 25 2.71 14.33 -16.79
CA ALA A 25 2.61 12.88 -16.92
C ALA A 25 1.57 12.31 -15.96
N LYS A 26 1.56 12.78 -14.70
CA LYS A 26 0.54 12.42 -13.71
C LYS A 26 -0.86 12.82 -14.18
N LEU A 27 -1.05 14.06 -14.63
CA LEU A 27 -2.36 14.54 -15.12
C LEU A 27 -2.83 13.82 -16.39
N LYS A 28 -1.91 13.44 -17.29
CA LYS A 28 -2.23 12.64 -18.47
C LYS A 28 -2.70 11.25 -18.07
N HIS A 29 -1.98 10.61 -17.14
CA HIS A 29 -2.35 9.31 -16.60
C HIS A 29 -3.71 9.36 -15.87
N ASP A 30 -3.97 10.40 -15.07
CA ASP A 30 -5.26 10.59 -14.40
C ASP A 30 -6.41 10.75 -15.42
N ARG A 31 -6.17 11.38 -16.57
CA ARG A 31 -7.17 11.50 -17.65
C ARG A 31 -7.42 10.18 -18.37
N GLU A 32 -6.37 9.41 -18.64
CA GLU A 32 -6.47 8.07 -19.25
C GLU A 32 -7.24 7.12 -18.33
N ILE A 33 -6.92 7.12 -17.03
CA ILE A 33 -7.63 6.36 -15.99
C ILE A 33 -9.12 6.75 -15.95
N LYS A 34 -9.44 8.05 -15.98
CA LYS A 34 -10.84 8.52 -16.01
C LYS A 34 -11.59 8.11 -17.27
N ALA A 35 -10.93 8.07 -18.43
CA ALA A 35 -11.53 7.60 -19.68
C ALA A 35 -11.78 6.09 -19.67
N GLU A 36 -10.85 5.30 -19.11
CA GLU A 36 -11.05 3.87 -18.89
C GLU A 36 -12.20 3.62 -17.91
N PHE A 37 -12.30 4.40 -16.83
CA PHE A 37 -13.41 4.31 -15.89
C PHE A 37 -14.76 4.72 -16.48
N LEU A 38 -14.80 5.68 -17.41
CA LEU A 38 -16.01 6.01 -18.16
C LEU A 38 -16.43 4.85 -19.06
N LYS A 39 -15.49 4.19 -19.75
CA LYS A 39 -15.77 2.95 -20.47
C LYS A 39 -16.26 1.84 -19.54
N LEU A 40 -15.70 1.72 -18.32
CA LEU A 40 -16.20 0.76 -17.33
C LEU A 40 -17.64 1.07 -16.96
N ALA A 41 -17.98 2.34 -16.74
CA ALA A 41 -19.34 2.75 -16.41
C ALA A 41 -20.31 2.44 -17.57
N GLU A 42 -19.87 2.61 -18.81
CA GLU A 42 -20.63 2.29 -20.03
C GLU A 42 -20.80 0.77 -20.21
N ASP A 43 -19.73 -0.02 -20.04
CA ASP A 43 -19.76 -1.49 -20.07
C ASP A 43 -20.58 -2.07 -18.89
N LEU A 44 -20.58 -1.38 -17.75
CA LEU A 44 -21.37 -1.71 -16.56
C LEU A 44 -22.87 -1.45 -16.74
N GLU A 45 -23.22 -0.48 -17.58
CA GLU A 45 -24.59 -0.20 -17.96
C GLU A 45 -25.10 -1.21 -19.01
N SER A 46 -24.23 -1.73 -19.88
CA SER A 46 -24.61 -2.57 -21.01
C SER A 46 -24.73 -4.07 -20.74
N ASP A 47 -23.82 -4.71 -19.99
CA ASP A 47 -23.67 -6.18 -20.10
C ASP A 47 -24.08 -7.04 -18.88
N GLU A 48 -23.94 -6.60 -17.62
CA GLU A 48 -24.14 -7.56 -16.49
C GLU A 48 -24.84 -7.03 -15.23
N LEU A 49 -25.02 -5.72 -15.07
CA LEU A 49 -25.51 -5.13 -13.82
C LEU A 49 -26.91 -4.51 -13.88
N GLU A 50 -27.64 -4.61 -14.99
CA GLU A 50 -29.02 -4.13 -15.11
C GLU A 50 -29.95 -4.72 -14.04
N LYS A 51 -29.69 -5.95 -13.58
CA LYS A 51 -30.46 -6.64 -12.54
C LYS A 51 -30.13 -6.22 -11.09
N ARG A 52 -29.03 -5.49 -10.85
CA ARG A 52 -28.61 -5.11 -9.49
C ARG A 52 -29.12 -3.72 -9.13
N SER A 53 -29.49 -3.56 -7.85
CA SER A 53 -30.06 -2.31 -7.33
C SER A 53 -29.17 -1.08 -7.63
N THR A 54 -29.80 0.05 -7.92
CA THR A 54 -29.12 1.35 -8.11
C THR A 54 -28.22 1.72 -6.93
N LEU A 55 -28.61 1.34 -5.72
CA LEU A 55 -27.85 1.55 -4.48
C LEU A 55 -26.57 0.69 -4.39
N TYR A 56 -26.52 -0.47 -5.04
CA TYR A 56 -25.30 -1.26 -5.19
C TYR A 56 -24.34 -0.61 -6.21
N LYS A 57 -24.88 -0.13 -7.33
CA LYS A 57 -24.11 0.59 -8.36
C LYS A 57 -23.45 1.84 -7.79
N ASP A 58 -24.18 2.63 -7.01
CA ASP A 58 -23.66 3.86 -6.37
C ASP A 58 -22.56 3.56 -5.33
N ARG A 59 -22.74 2.51 -4.49
CA ARG A 59 -21.71 2.08 -3.54
C ARG A 59 -20.44 1.59 -4.22
N LEU A 60 -20.59 0.77 -5.25
CA LEU A 60 -19.46 0.28 -6.03
C LEU A 60 -18.74 1.44 -6.70
N ALA A 61 -19.48 2.34 -7.34
CA ALA A 61 -18.94 3.52 -7.99
C ALA A 61 -18.13 4.39 -7.01
N LYS A 62 -18.68 4.63 -5.81
CA LYS A 62 -17.98 5.37 -4.76
C LYS A 62 -16.74 4.64 -4.24
N SER A 63 -16.75 3.30 -4.18
CA SER A 63 -15.60 2.51 -3.74
C SER A 63 -14.50 2.38 -4.80
N ALA A 64 -14.87 2.36 -6.09
CA ALA A 64 -13.97 2.09 -7.20
C ALA A 64 -13.46 3.37 -7.87
N PHE A 65 -14.30 4.40 -8.04
CA PHE A 65 -13.99 5.61 -8.80
C PHE A 65 -13.54 6.80 -7.92
N ASN A 66 -13.73 6.74 -6.60
CA ASN A 66 -13.26 7.80 -5.71
C ASN A 66 -11.78 7.64 -5.32
N ASP A 67 -11.16 6.50 -5.64
CA ASP A 67 -9.75 6.22 -5.42
C ASP A 67 -9.03 6.09 -6.77
N ASP A 68 -8.26 7.12 -7.15
CA ASP A 68 -7.41 7.17 -8.37
C ASP A 68 -6.38 6.01 -8.43
N ALA A 69 -6.25 5.25 -7.34
CA ALA A 69 -5.36 4.12 -7.26
C ALA A 69 -5.87 2.91 -8.05
N ILE A 70 -7.18 2.63 -8.10
CA ILE A 70 -7.68 1.38 -8.71
C ILE A 70 -7.62 1.43 -10.24
N THR A 71 -7.36 0.30 -10.89
CA THR A 71 -7.37 0.16 -12.36
C THR A 71 -8.67 -0.51 -12.83
N TYR A 72 -9.11 -0.18 -14.05
CA TYR A 72 -10.27 -0.80 -14.74
C TYR A 72 -10.30 -2.33 -14.62
N SER A 73 -9.19 -2.99 -14.93
CA SER A 73 -9.09 -4.46 -14.90
C SER A 73 -9.23 -5.06 -13.50
N GLU A 74 -8.88 -4.30 -12.46
CA GLU A 74 -9.05 -4.73 -11.07
C GLU A 74 -10.53 -4.66 -10.67
N VAL A 75 -11.25 -3.61 -11.08
CA VAL A 75 -12.70 -3.49 -10.83
C VAL A 75 -13.46 -4.56 -11.59
N LYS A 76 -13.11 -4.78 -12.87
CA LYS A 76 -13.70 -5.84 -13.71
C LYS A 76 -13.56 -7.22 -13.06
N PHE A 77 -12.43 -7.51 -12.43
CA PHE A 77 -12.25 -8.75 -11.69
C PHE A 77 -13.19 -8.86 -10.47
N PHE A 78 -13.31 -7.80 -9.66
CA PHE A 78 -14.15 -7.83 -8.46
C PHE A 78 -15.65 -7.86 -8.77
N LEU A 79 -16.07 -7.34 -9.92
CA LEU A 79 -17.46 -7.35 -10.37
C LEU A 79 -18.07 -8.76 -10.50
N ASN A 80 -17.24 -9.76 -10.77
CA ASN A 80 -17.63 -11.16 -10.85
C ASN A 80 -18.04 -11.77 -9.48
N TYR A 81 -17.94 -11.02 -8.38
CA TYR A 81 -18.22 -11.49 -7.02
C TYR A 81 -19.46 -10.81 -6.41
N GLU A 82 -20.15 -11.51 -5.50
CA GLU A 82 -21.45 -11.08 -4.99
C GLU A 82 -21.40 -9.78 -4.14
N ASN A 83 -20.23 -9.42 -3.60
CA ASN A 83 -19.98 -8.21 -2.78
C ASN A 83 -18.75 -7.41 -3.25
N ALA A 84 -18.72 -7.06 -4.54
CA ALA A 84 -17.57 -6.38 -5.16
C ALA A 84 -17.16 -5.08 -4.44
N ASP A 85 -18.12 -4.29 -3.93
CA ASP A 85 -17.89 -3.01 -3.24
C ASP A 85 -17.06 -3.16 -1.95
N LEU A 86 -17.34 -4.21 -1.17
CA LEU A 86 -16.59 -4.55 0.04
C LEU A 86 -15.16 -4.97 -0.30
N TRP A 87 -15.00 -5.86 -1.27
CA TRP A 87 -13.70 -6.38 -1.68
C TRP A 87 -12.81 -5.30 -2.29
N VAL A 88 -13.37 -4.43 -3.13
CA VAL A 88 -12.68 -3.27 -3.70
C VAL A 88 -12.17 -2.34 -2.60
N ARG A 89 -13.02 -1.99 -1.62
CA ARG A 89 -12.64 -1.11 -0.52
C ARG A 89 -11.50 -1.67 0.34
N ASP A 90 -11.52 -2.96 0.63
CA ASP A 90 -10.47 -3.58 1.42
C ASP A 90 -9.20 -3.83 0.58
N TYR A 91 -9.34 -4.10 -0.72
CA TYR A 91 -8.24 -4.18 -1.67
C TYR A 91 -7.44 -2.88 -1.75
N VAL A 92 -8.09 -1.71 -1.83
CA VAL A 92 -7.39 -0.39 -1.86
C VAL A 92 -6.39 -0.26 -0.72
N LYS A 93 -6.75 -0.71 0.49
CA LYS A 93 -5.93 -0.57 1.70
C LYS A 93 -4.66 -1.41 1.65
N ILE A 94 -4.70 -2.55 0.98
CA ILE A 94 -3.65 -3.58 0.98
C ILE A 94 -2.92 -3.74 -0.37
N ARG A 95 -3.40 -3.07 -1.43
CA ARG A 95 -2.88 -3.17 -2.81
C ARG A 95 -1.37 -3.08 -2.92
N GLY A 96 -0.73 -2.21 -2.11
CA GLY A 96 0.73 -2.05 -2.10
C GLY A 96 1.52 -3.32 -1.74
N MET A 97 0.87 -4.32 -1.14
CA MET A 97 1.45 -5.61 -0.75
C MET A 97 1.00 -6.78 -1.63
N LEU A 98 0.12 -6.52 -2.60
CA LEU A 98 -0.41 -7.52 -3.52
C LEU A 98 0.31 -7.42 -4.86
N GLU A 99 0.53 -8.58 -5.46
CA GLU A 99 0.99 -8.75 -6.82
C GLU A 99 -0.17 -9.28 -7.66
N ARG A 100 -0.32 -8.72 -8.86
CA ARG A 100 -1.40 -9.06 -9.77
C ARG A 100 -0.97 -10.25 -10.60
N GLU A 101 -1.75 -11.31 -10.59
CA GLU A 101 -1.62 -12.38 -11.58
C GLU A 101 -2.39 -11.96 -12.82
N ARG A 102 -1.72 -12.01 -13.97
CA ARG A 102 -2.31 -11.72 -15.27
C ARG A 102 -2.22 -12.97 -16.13
N ASP A 103 -3.29 -13.24 -16.87
CA ASP A 103 -3.29 -14.24 -17.92
C ASP A 103 -2.47 -13.78 -19.14
N ASP A 104 -2.23 -14.67 -20.09
CA ASP A 104 -1.54 -14.37 -21.36
C ASP A 104 -2.25 -13.28 -22.20
N ALA A 105 -3.56 -13.09 -21.95
CA ALA A 105 -4.38 -12.02 -22.52
C ALA A 105 -4.27 -10.66 -21.77
N GLY A 106 -3.53 -10.61 -20.66
CA GLY A 106 -3.36 -9.41 -19.84
C GLY A 106 -4.49 -9.12 -18.85
N GLU A 107 -5.52 -9.98 -18.78
CA GLU A 107 -6.61 -9.89 -17.80
C GLU A 107 -6.17 -10.38 -16.41
N VAL A 108 -6.68 -9.75 -15.35
CA VAL A 108 -6.32 -10.09 -13.96
C VAL A 108 -7.08 -11.35 -13.54
N THR A 109 -6.36 -12.46 -13.34
CA THR A 109 -6.93 -13.76 -12.97
C THR A 109 -6.93 -14.01 -11.46
N GLY A 110 -6.06 -13.31 -10.73
CA GLY A 110 -5.95 -13.46 -9.28
C GLY A 110 -4.97 -12.48 -8.65
N PHE A 111 -4.86 -12.56 -7.33
CA PHE A 111 -3.91 -11.77 -6.55
C PHE A 111 -3.02 -12.72 -5.75
N LYS A 112 -1.71 -12.57 -5.91
CA LYS A 112 -0.72 -13.23 -5.05
C LYS A 112 -0.07 -12.23 -4.12
N ARG A 113 0.52 -12.75 -3.04
CA ARG A 113 1.26 -11.91 -2.10
C ARG A 113 2.62 -11.55 -2.70
N LYS A 114 2.89 -10.25 -2.86
CA LYS A 114 4.15 -9.73 -3.42
C LYS A 114 5.38 -10.02 -2.54
N SER A 115 5.17 -10.13 -1.23
CA SER A 115 6.25 -10.11 -0.25
C SER A 115 6.51 -11.49 0.38
N HIS A 116 7.76 -11.94 0.24
CA HIS A 116 8.28 -13.16 0.85
C HIS A 116 8.09 -13.13 2.37
N TRP A 117 7.57 -14.21 2.94
CA TRP A 117 7.37 -14.40 4.39
C TRP A 117 8.62 -14.00 5.20
N ILE A 118 9.82 -14.30 4.67
CA ILE A 118 11.11 -13.96 5.31
C ILE A 118 11.22 -12.47 5.67
N LYS A 119 10.75 -11.55 4.81
CA LYS A 119 10.79 -10.11 5.08
C LYS A 119 9.87 -9.71 6.24
N PHE A 120 8.74 -10.41 6.38
CA PHE A 120 7.82 -10.21 7.50
C PHE A 120 8.44 -10.68 8.83
N VAL A 121 9.07 -11.85 8.87
CA VAL A 121 9.76 -12.34 10.08
C VAL A 121 10.86 -11.37 10.49
N PHE A 122 11.67 -10.90 9.52
CA PHE A 122 12.73 -9.95 9.79
C PHE A 122 12.19 -8.63 10.35
N ALA A 123 11.08 -8.10 9.80
CA ALA A 123 10.43 -6.89 10.29
C ALA A 123 9.90 -7.05 11.73
N LEU A 124 9.34 -8.21 12.07
CA LEU A 124 8.89 -8.53 13.43
C LEU A 124 10.04 -8.63 14.44
N VAL A 125 11.12 -9.32 14.07
CA VAL A 125 12.30 -9.44 14.93
C VAL A 125 12.94 -8.07 15.15
N LEU A 126 13.10 -7.29 14.09
CA LEU A 126 13.65 -5.93 14.17
C LEU A 126 12.76 -5.02 15.02
N TYR A 127 11.43 -5.12 14.87
CA TYR A 127 10.48 -4.43 15.74
C TYR A 127 10.74 -4.74 17.21
N GLY A 128 10.85 -6.02 17.58
CA GLY A 128 11.11 -6.44 18.96
C GLY A 128 12.38 -5.80 19.51
N VAL A 129 13.50 -5.96 18.81
CA VAL A 129 14.79 -5.41 19.24
C VAL A 129 14.75 -3.89 19.38
N CYS A 130 14.20 -3.18 18.38
CA CYS A 130 14.12 -1.72 18.41
C CYS A 130 13.16 -1.20 19.49
N ALA A 131 12.00 -1.85 19.68
CA ALA A 131 11.02 -1.45 20.68
C ALA A 131 11.57 -1.63 22.10
N PHE A 132 12.16 -2.80 22.40
CA PHE A 132 12.75 -3.04 23.72
C PHE A 132 13.89 -2.07 23.98
N THR A 133 14.80 -1.87 23.01
CA THR A 133 15.94 -0.96 23.17
C THR A 133 15.49 0.50 23.33
N GLY A 134 14.49 0.95 22.56
CA GLY A 134 13.93 2.30 22.66
C GLY A 134 13.18 2.55 23.97
N LEU A 135 12.66 1.50 24.62
CA LEU A 135 11.97 1.59 25.91
C LEU A 135 12.91 1.50 27.13
N ILE A 136 14.16 1.05 26.97
CA ILE A 136 15.13 0.95 28.07
C ILE A 136 15.22 2.25 28.91
N PRO A 137 15.32 3.45 28.32
CA PRO A 137 15.43 4.69 29.11
C PRO A 137 14.22 4.94 30.02
N PHE A 138 13.04 4.44 29.65
CA PHE A 138 11.82 4.56 30.44
C PHE A 138 11.79 3.53 31.58
N VAL A 139 12.36 2.34 31.37
CA VAL A 139 12.43 1.28 32.39
C VAL A 139 13.46 1.61 33.47
N ILE A 140 14.64 2.11 33.08
CA ILE A 140 15.73 2.46 34.01
C ILE A 140 15.92 3.98 34.14
N MET A 141 14.82 4.72 34.21
CA MET A 141 14.78 6.18 34.16
C MET A 141 15.75 6.85 35.15
N ASN A 142 15.77 6.42 36.41
CA ASN A 142 16.64 7.03 37.44
C ASN A 142 18.14 6.91 37.08
N LYS A 143 18.56 5.75 36.56
CA LYS A 143 19.95 5.51 36.13
C LYS A 143 20.27 6.29 34.86
N TYR A 144 19.30 6.40 33.96
CA TYR A 144 19.43 7.16 32.72
C TYR A 144 19.58 8.67 32.99
N ILE A 145 18.82 9.21 33.94
CA ILE A 145 18.96 10.61 34.40
C ILE A 145 20.33 10.83 35.04
N ALA A 146 20.82 9.91 35.88
CA ALA A 146 22.15 10.01 36.47
C ALA A 146 23.26 10.06 35.40
N TRP A 147 23.13 9.30 34.31
CA TRP A 147 24.05 9.37 33.17
C TRP A 147 23.98 10.72 32.43
N MET A 148 22.79 11.30 32.29
CA MET A 148 22.63 12.63 31.68
C MET A 148 23.26 13.72 32.55
N VAL A 149 23.02 13.71 33.86
CA VAL A 149 23.62 14.66 34.82
C VAL A 149 25.14 14.52 34.82
N SER A 150 25.68 13.30 34.87
CA SER A 150 27.14 13.09 34.82
C SER A 150 27.76 13.58 33.50
N SER A 151 27.04 13.42 32.38
CA SER A 151 27.49 13.92 31.07
C SER A 151 27.45 15.45 31.00
N TYR A 152 26.48 16.07 31.66
CA TYR A 152 26.36 17.52 31.80
C TYR A 152 27.50 18.10 32.64
N GLU A 153 27.78 17.51 33.81
CA GLU A 153 28.87 17.91 34.70
C GLU A 153 30.25 17.82 34.02
N LYS A 154 30.43 16.85 33.11
CA LYS A 154 31.64 16.68 32.31
C LYS A 154 31.72 17.62 31.09
N GLY A 155 30.74 18.51 30.89
CA GLY A 155 30.71 19.43 29.77
C GLY A 155 30.52 18.74 28.41
N MET A 156 29.83 17.59 28.37
CA MET A 156 29.58 16.81 27.15
C MET A 156 28.10 16.89 26.71
N PRO A 157 27.60 18.05 26.22
CA PRO A 157 26.20 18.21 25.85
C PRO A 157 25.78 17.33 24.68
N LEU A 158 26.72 16.99 23.78
CA LEU A 158 26.46 16.11 22.64
C LEU A 158 26.05 14.69 23.07
N MET A 159 26.62 14.18 24.17
CA MET A 159 26.23 12.88 24.73
C MET A 159 24.80 12.89 25.26
N ILE A 160 24.35 14.00 25.84
CA ILE A 160 22.97 14.16 26.33
C ILE A 160 22.00 14.10 25.14
N VAL A 161 22.32 14.80 24.05
CA VAL A 161 21.50 14.77 22.83
C VAL A 161 21.41 13.35 22.26
N LEU A 162 22.51 12.61 22.19
CA LEU A 162 22.51 11.22 21.73
C LEU A 162 21.69 10.28 22.63
N LEU A 163 21.83 10.43 23.95
CA LEU A 163 21.07 9.65 24.93
C LEU A 163 19.56 9.84 24.78
N VAL A 164 19.09 11.00 24.31
CA VAL A 164 17.67 11.26 24.05
C VAL A 164 17.28 10.86 22.61
N ALA A 165 18.10 11.19 21.62
CA ALA A 165 17.77 10.99 20.21
C ALA A 165 17.75 9.51 19.80
N ILE A 166 18.72 8.70 20.26
CA ILE A 166 18.83 7.29 19.87
C ILE A 166 17.57 6.49 20.25
N PRO A 167 17.06 6.55 21.50
CA PRO A 167 15.83 5.86 21.87
C PRO A 167 14.62 6.31 21.06
N ILE A 168 14.50 7.61 20.81
CA ILE A 168 13.38 8.16 20.01
C ILE A 168 13.43 7.61 18.58
N ILE A 169 14.61 7.63 17.93
CA ILE A 169 14.78 7.09 16.58
C ILE A 169 14.44 5.60 16.56
N LEU A 170 14.89 4.83 17.55
CA LEU A 170 14.57 3.40 17.65
C LEU A 170 13.07 3.13 17.81
N LEU A 171 12.37 3.95 18.61
CA LEU A 171 10.91 3.86 18.73
C LEU A 171 10.20 4.18 17.43
N VAL A 172 10.67 5.19 16.68
CA VAL A 172 10.12 5.52 15.36
C VAL A 172 10.34 4.36 14.37
N VAL A 173 11.53 3.76 14.35
CA VAL A 173 11.83 2.59 13.51
C VAL A 173 10.93 1.41 13.90
N ALA A 174 10.78 1.14 15.19
CA ALA A 174 9.87 0.10 15.67
C ALA A 174 8.43 0.34 15.21
N TYR A 175 7.92 1.57 15.34
CA TYR A 175 6.59 1.92 14.86
C TYR A 175 6.40 1.68 13.35
N LEU A 176 7.40 2.03 12.54
CA LEU A 176 7.37 1.77 11.09
C LEU A 176 7.37 0.25 10.78
N CYS A 177 8.19 -0.53 11.48
CA CYS A 177 8.20 -1.99 11.36
C CYS A 177 6.85 -2.62 11.74
N LEU A 178 6.21 -2.11 12.80
CA LEU A 178 4.89 -2.58 13.23
C LEU A 178 3.84 -2.27 12.16
N ARG A 179 3.82 -1.04 11.63
CA ARG A 179 2.89 -0.64 10.57
C ARG A 179 3.08 -1.47 9.29
N TYR A 180 4.31 -1.83 8.95
CA TYR A 180 4.60 -2.73 7.83
C TYR A 180 4.02 -4.13 8.09
N THR A 181 4.24 -4.65 9.29
CA THR A 181 3.77 -5.97 9.75
C THR A 181 2.24 -6.04 9.76
N GLU A 182 1.58 -5.01 10.27
CA GLU A 182 0.11 -4.88 10.28
C GLU A 182 -0.45 -4.94 8.85
N LYS A 183 0.09 -4.13 7.93
CA LYS A 183 -0.31 -4.17 6.52
C LYS A 183 -0.10 -5.54 5.88
N TYR A 184 0.98 -6.23 6.24
CA TYR A 184 1.27 -7.57 5.75
C TYR A 184 0.26 -8.60 6.29
N ALA A 185 -0.08 -8.53 7.59
CA ALA A 185 -1.07 -9.39 8.20
C ALA A 185 -2.47 -9.16 7.59
N SER A 186 -2.88 -7.91 7.42
CA SER A 186 -4.16 -7.55 6.78
C SER A 186 -4.26 -8.06 5.34
N CYS A 187 -3.15 -8.01 4.58
CA CYS A 187 -3.08 -8.61 3.26
C CYS A 187 -3.29 -10.14 3.30
N GLY A 188 -2.72 -10.80 4.31
CA GLY A 188 -2.92 -12.23 4.49
C GLY A 188 -4.34 -12.63 4.87
N ILE A 189 -4.96 -11.89 5.78
CA ILE A 189 -6.36 -12.09 6.18
C ILE A 189 -7.27 -11.85 4.97
N PHE A 190 -7.05 -10.77 4.23
CA PHE A 190 -7.85 -10.48 3.03
C PHE A 190 -7.76 -11.60 1.99
N LEU A 191 -6.56 -12.10 1.65
CA LEU A 191 -6.43 -13.16 0.66
C LEU A 191 -7.15 -14.43 1.14
N HIS A 192 -6.95 -14.81 2.40
CA HIS A 192 -7.62 -15.96 2.98
C HIS A 192 -9.15 -15.82 2.95
N ASP A 193 -9.66 -14.66 3.37
CA ASP A 193 -11.10 -14.39 3.40
C ASP A 193 -11.68 -14.28 1.99
N PHE A 194 -10.93 -13.71 1.06
CA PHE A 194 -11.31 -13.65 -0.35
C PHE A 194 -11.44 -15.06 -0.94
N TYR A 195 -10.43 -15.92 -0.79
CA TYR A 195 -10.51 -17.30 -1.32
C TYR A 195 -11.56 -18.17 -0.62
N LYS A 196 -11.86 -17.91 0.65
CA LYS A 196 -12.79 -18.72 1.44
C LYS A 196 -14.25 -18.24 1.36
N VAL A 197 -14.47 -16.94 1.19
CA VAL A 197 -15.79 -16.29 1.35
C VAL A 197 -16.26 -15.59 0.07
N ALA A 198 -15.38 -15.30 -0.89
CA ALA A 198 -15.80 -14.68 -2.14
C ALA A 198 -16.56 -15.67 -3.02
N PHE A 199 -17.89 -15.59 -2.97
CA PHE A 199 -18.76 -16.29 -3.90
C PHE A 199 -18.76 -15.56 -5.23
N LYS A 200 -18.42 -16.29 -6.31
CA LYS A 200 -18.64 -15.83 -7.68
C LYS A 200 -20.14 -15.65 -7.89
N ALA A 201 -20.55 -14.47 -8.35
CA ALA A 201 -21.94 -14.21 -8.67
C ALA A 201 -22.37 -15.15 -9.81
N LYS A 202 -23.51 -15.84 -9.64
CA LYS A 202 -24.07 -16.76 -10.64
C LYS A 202 -24.16 -16.06 -12.01
N GLY A 203 -23.33 -16.50 -12.95
CA GLY A 203 -23.18 -15.92 -14.29
C GLY A 203 -21.84 -16.31 -14.95
N ALA A 204 -20.78 -16.53 -14.17
CA ALA A 204 -19.56 -17.14 -14.68
C ALA A 204 -19.74 -18.66 -14.76
N GLU A 205 -20.05 -19.17 -15.95
CA GLU A 205 -20.08 -20.60 -16.25
C GLU A 205 -18.79 -21.28 -15.78
N GLU A 206 -18.95 -22.47 -15.19
CA GLU A 206 -17.90 -23.44 -14.91
C GLU A 206 -17.08 -23.69 -16.19
N LYS A 207 -15.87 -23.16 -16.27
CA LYS A 207 -14.80 -23.87 -16.97
C LYS A 207 -14.26 -24.90 -15.98
N ASN A 208 -14.75 -26.13 -16.15
CA ASN A 208 -14.45 -27.34 -15.40
C ASN A 208 -13.03 -27.37 -14.81
N ASP A 209 -12.97 -27.61 -13.50
CA ASP A 209 -11.89 -28.33 -12.85
C ASP A 209 -11.86 -29.77 -13.39
N SER A 210 -10.95 -30.08 -14.31
CA SER A 210 -10.53 -31.46 -14.57
C SER A 210 -9.19 -31.49 -15.30
N GLU A 211 -8.10 -31.23 -14.57
CA GLU A 211 -6.76 -31.83 -14.71
C GLU A 211 -5.73 -30.91 -14.05
N VAL A 212 -5.46 -31.12 -12.76
CA VAL A 212 -4.14 -31.53 -12.27
C VAL A 212 -4.37 -32.22 -10.93
N ASP A 213 -4.81 -33.47 -11.00
CA ASP A 213 -4.54 -34.43 -9.94
C ASP A 213 -3.04 -34.78 -10.00
N VAL A 214 -2.40 -34.80 -8.83
CA VAL A 214 -1.23 -35.63 -8.51
C VAL A 214 0.05 -35.43 -9.35
N ALA A 215 1.00 -34.65 -8.83
CA ALA A 215 2.43 -35.02 -8.87
C ALA A 215 3.32 -34.08 -8.03
N ALA A 216 3.92 -34.68 -7.00
CA ALA A 216 5.21 -34.39 -6.34
C ALA A 216 5.38 -33.07 -5.55
#